data_AF-K1RU15-F1
#
_entry.id   AF-K1RU15-F1
#
_cell.length_a   1.000
_cell.length_b   1.000
_cell.length_c   1.000
_cell.angle_alpha   90.00
_cell.angle_beta   90.00
_cell.angle_gamma   90.00
#
_symmetry.space_group_name_H-M   'P 1'
#
loop_
_entity.id
_entity.type
_entity.pdbx_description
1 polymer ?
#
loop_
_entity_poly.entity_id
_entity_poly.type
_entity_poly.pdbx_seq_one_letter_code
_entity_poly.pdbx_strand_id
1 'polypeptide(L)'
;RWDTNTLVKYGDDWYVVSGGVVDFGYNGAYVYGDTLNAIDGGVWNKNYNGPIYYDGNAYTLTNGTLYSYYLHPQAVNHNAPYLIAVDRTNNCITVYAKDNSGKFTVPDRAFVCSVGTDGLTPVGVFNTPAKYRWKELRGNVHGQYSTRIVGKVLFHSVPYSKQDNSTLLYRSYNKLGSA
;
A
#
# COMPACT_ATOMS: atom_id res chain seq x y z
N ARG A 1 -27.61 -1.90 -12.66
CA ARG A 1 -27.24 -0.89 -13.68
C ARG A 1 -26.68 -1.67 -14.86
N TRP A 2 -27.19 -1.47 -16.08
CA TRP A 2 -26.92 -2.32 -17.25
C TRP A 2 -25.64 -1.90 -18.02
N ASP A 3 -24.89 -0.95 -17.47
CA ASP A 3 -23.78 -0.20 -18.05
C ASP A 3 -22.49 -0.33 -17.21
N THR A 4 -22.26 -1.51 -16.63
CA THR A 4 -21.11 -1.72 -15.73
C THR A 4 -19.80 -1.91 -16.50
N ASN A 5 -18.73 -1.27 -16.03
CA ASN A 5 -17.35 -1.53 -16.45
C ASN A 5 -16.62 -2.25 -15.31
N THR A 6 -16.23 -3.51 -15.50
CA THR A 6 -15.60 -4.33 -14.44
C THR A 6 -14.78 -5.48 -15.04
N LEU A 7 -14.02 -6.20 -14.19
CA LEU A 7 -13.64 -7.57 -14.49
C LEU A 7 -14.70 -8.53 -13.90
N VAL A 8 -15.00 -9.62 -14.60
CA VAL A 8 -15.85 -10.71 -14.13
C VAL A 8 -15.11 -12.04 -14.23
N LYS A 9 -15.24 -12.90 -13.21
CA LYS A 9 -14.64 -14.23 -13.21
C LYS A 9 -15.57 -15.25 -13.86
N TYR A 10 -15.04 -16.05 -14.78
CA TYR A 10 -15.72 -17.23 -15.33
C TYR A 10 -14.71 -18.37 -15.47
N GLY A 11 -14.99 -19.50 -14.82
CA GLY A 11 -13.98 -20.55 -14.64
C GLY A 11 -12.77 -20.01 -13.87
N ASP A 12 -11.57 -20.22 -14.40
CA ASP A 12 -10.33 -19.69 -13.83
C ASP A 12 -9.94 -18.31 -14.36
N ASP A 13 -10.60 -17.84 -15.41
CA ASP A 13 -10.25 -16.62 -16.12
C ASP A 13 -11.08 -15.42 -15.66
N TRP A 14 -10.54 -14.23 -15.93
CA TRP A 14 -11.19 -12.96 -15.66
C TRP A 14 -11.30 -12.17 -16.96
N TYR A 15 -12.50 -11.69 -17.24
CA TYR A 15 -12.86 -11.03 -18.49
C TYR A 15 -13.25 -9.58 -18.25
N VAL A 16 -12.78 -8.69 -19.10
CA VAL A 16 -13.20 -7.28 -19.09
C VAL A 16 -14.66 -7.21 -19.56
N VAL A 17 -15.46 -6.45 -18.83
CA VAL A 17 -16.81 -6.07 -19.18
C VAL A 17 -16.81 -4.58 -19.42
N SER A 18 -17.22 -4.15 -20.60
CA SER A 18 -17.35 -2.75 -21.01
C SER A 18 -18.81 -2.50 -21.39
N GLY A 19 -19.47 -1.54 -20.74
CA GLY A 19 -20.88 -1.23 -21.02
C GLY A 19 -21.83 -2.41 -20.79
N GLY A 20 -21.51 -3.30 -19.84
CA GLY A 20 -22.35 -4.46 -19.51
C GLY A 20 -22.16 -5.69 -20.39
N VAL A 21 -21.25 -5.67 -21.38
CA VAL A 21 -20.92 -6.84 -22.22
C VAL A 21 -19.45 -7.19 -22.13
N VAL A 22 -19.09 -8.46 -22.34
CA VAL A 22 -17.69 -8.89 -22.35
C VAL A 22 -16.96 -8.26 -23.55
N ASP A 23 -15.83 -7.63 -23.27
CA ASP A 23 -15.01 -6.90 -24.22
C ASP A 23 -13.72 -7.66 -24.52
N PHE A 24 -13.77 -8.52 -25.53
CA PHE A 24 -12.61 -9.28 -26.02
C PHE A 24 -11.59 -8.42 -26.80
N GLY A 25 -11.89 -7.14 -27.05
CA GLY A 25 -11.01 -6.22 -27.75
C GLY A 25 -10.07 -5.43 -26.83
N TYR A 26 -10.36 -5.42 -25.53
CA TYR A 26 -9.58 -4.65 -24.56
C TYR A 26 -8.15 -5.20 -24.42
N ASN A 27 -7.16 -4.34 -24.59
CA ASN A 27 -5.75 -4.64 -24.39
C ASN A 27 -5.09 -3.52 -23.58
N GLY A 28 -4.27 -3.88 -22.59
CA GLY A 28 -3.58 -2.91 -21.75
C GLY A 28 -3.89 -3.08 -20.27
N ALA A 29 -3.76 -1.99 -19.52
CA ALA A 29 -3.82 -2.03 -18.06
C ALA A 29 -5.24 -1.77 -17.54
N TYR A 30 -5.79 -2.69 -16.75
CA TYR A 30 -7.11 -2.56 -16.15
C TYR A 30 -7.05 -2.60 -14.62
N VAL A 31 -7.66 -1.63 -13.96
CA VAL A 31 -7.73 -1.58 -12.49
C VAL A 31 -8.94 -2.33 -11.99
N TYR A 32 -8.73 -3.25 -11.06
CA TYR A 32 -9.80 -3.97 -10.40
C TYR A 32 -9.44 -4.19 -8.93
N GLY A 33 -10.31 -3.72 -8.03
CA GLY A 33 -10.00 -3.69 -6.61
C GLY A 33 -8.80 -2.78 -6.32
N ASP A 34 -7.73 -3.38 -5.84
CA ASP A 34 -6.45 -2.73 -5.47
C ASP A 34 -5.29 -3.09 -6.40
N THR A 35 -5.58 -3.78 -7.50
CA THR A 35 -4.56 -4.22 -8.45
C THR A 35 -4.70 -3.55 -9.81
N LEU A 36 -3.55 -3.27 -10.42
CA LEU A 36 -3.41 -3.03 -11.85
C LEU A 36 -3.10 -4.36 -12.54
N ASN A 37 -3.90 -4.71 -13.54
CA ASN A 37 -3.85 -6.02 -14.17
C ASN A 37 -3.55 -5.87 -15.66
N ALA A 38 -2.68 -6.73 -16.18
CA ALA A 38 -2.44 -6.81 -17.62
C ALA A 38 -3.59 -7.56 -18.27
N ILE A 39 -4.22 -6.93 -19.26
CA ILE A 39 -5.28 -7.52 -20.08
C ILE A 39 -4.76 -7.70 -21.50
N ASP A 40 -5.01 -8.89 -22.05
CA ASP A 40 -4.70 -9.28 -23.42
C ASP A 40 -5.93 -9.98 -24.02
N GLY A 41 -6.47 -9.45 -25.11
CA GLY A 41 -7.69 -9.95 -25.74
C GLY A 41 -8.91 -9.97 -24.81
N GLY A 42 -9.03 -8.98 -23.92
CA GLY A 42 -10.11 -8.89 -22.94
C GLY A 42 -9.97 -9.82 -21.73
N VAL A 43 -8.89 -10.61 -21.65
CA VAL A 43 -8.65 -11.58 -20.56
C VAL A 43 -7.47 -11.14 -19.71
N TRP A 44 -7.58 -11.34 -18.40
CA TRP A 44 -6.46 -11.09 -17.48
C TRP A 44 -5.28 -12.02 -17.78
N ASN A 45 -4.22 -11.44 -18.34
CA ASN A 45 -2.97 -12.12 -18.64
C ASN A 45 -2.10 -12.27 -17.38
N LYS A 46 -2.36 -13.31 -16.59
CA LYS A 46 -1.61 -13.65 -15.36
C LYS A 46 -0.15 -14.05 -15.59
N ASN A 47 0.27 -14.22 -16.84
CA ASN A 47 1.65 -14.59 -17.19
C ASN A 47 2.49 -13.37 -17.63
N TYR A 48 1.87 -12.19 -17.75
CA TYR A 48 2.56 -10.99 -18.19
C TYR A 48 3.60 -10.53 -17.17
N ASN A 49 4.83 -10.30 -17.62
CA ASN A 49 5.92 -9.77 -16.81
C ASN A 49 6.59 -8.66 -17.61
N GLY A 50 6.48 -7.42 -17.15
CA GLY A 50 7.01 -6.28 -17.90
C GLY A 50 6.32 -4.94 -17.60
N PRO A 51 6.77 -3.87 -18.26
CA PRO A 51 6.21 -2.54 -18.11
C PRO A 51 4.88 -2.39 -18.87
N ILE A 52 3.83 -1.94 -18.19
CA ILE A 52 2.55 -1.54 -18.76
C ILE A 52 2.28 -0.07 -18.49
N TYR A 53 1.56 0.61 -19.38
CA TYR A 53 1.17 2.01 -19.18
C TYR A 53 -0.25 2.10 -18.62
N TYR A 54 -0.42 2.90 -17.57
CA TYR A 54 -1.73 3.25 -17.03
C TYR A 54 -1.72 4.73 -16.65
N ASP A 55 -2.73 5.47 -17.12
CA ASP A 55 -2.90 6.89 -16.76
C ASP A 55 -1.61 7.73 -16.98
N GLY A 56 -0.94 7.48 -18.11
CA GLY A 56 0.28 8.18 -18.52
C GLY A 56 1.57 7.73 -17.82
N ASN A 57 1.51 6.80 -16.87
CA ASN A 57 2.68 6.32 -16.13
C ASN A 57 3.00 4.85 -16.46
N ALA A 58 4.29 4.51 -16.47
CA ALA A 58 4.76 3.14 -16.65
C ALA A 58 4.81 2.41 -15.30
N TYR A 59 4.25 1.20 -15.26
CA TYR A 59 4.22 0.31 -14.10
C TYR A 59 4.75 -1.07 -14.49
N THR A 60 5.68 -1.62 -13.71
CA THR A 60 6.15 -2.99 -13.94
C THR A 60 5.23 -3.98 -13.24
N LEU A 61 4.61 -4.87 -14.01
CA LEU A 61 3.78 -5.96 -13.50
C LEU A 61 4.60 -7.23 -13.37
N THR A 62 4.27 -8.04 -12.37
CA THR A 62 4.80 -9.39 -12.18
C THR A 62 3.62 -10.35 -12.11
N ASN A 63 3.66 -11.44 -12.88
CA ASN A 63 2.55 -12.39 -13.00
C ASN A 63 1.20 -11.68 -13.29
N GLY A 64 1.23 -10.75 -14.23
CA GLY A 64 0.07 -10.04 -14.73
C GLY A 64 -0.54 -9.01 -13.79
N THR A 65 0.10 -8.74 -12.65
CA THR A 65 -0.52 -8.00 -11.56
C THR A 65 0.48 -7.06 -10.89
N LEU A 66 0.03 -5.88 -10.53
CA LEU A 66 0.72 -4.99 -9.60
C LEU A 66 -0.26 -4.54 -8.52
N TYR A 67 0.08 -4.79 -7.26
CA TYR A 67 -0.60 -4.16 -6.13
C TYR A 67 -0.16 -2.70 -6.06
N SER A 68 -1.12 -1.78 -6.16
CA SER A 68 -0.81 -0.35 -6.16
C SER A 68 -1.71 0.40 -5.20
N TYR A 69 -1.13 0.89 -4.11
CA TYR A 69 -1.83 1.78 -3.19
C TYR A 69 -2.33 3.06 -3.87
N TYR A 70 -1.69 3.48 -4.96
CA TYR A 70 -2.11 4.64 -5.76
C TYR A 70 -3.46 4.42 -6.45
N LEU A 71 -3.86 3.16 -6.65
CA LEU A 71 -5.08 2.79 -7.38
C LEU A 71 -6.19 2.34 -6.44
N HIS A 72 -5.87 2.13 -5.16
CA HIS A 72 -6.83 1.69 -4.17
C HIS A 72 -7.92 2.76 -3.97
N PRO A 73 -9.22 2.43 -4.13
CA PRO A 73 -10.31 3.42 -4.09
C PRO A 73 -10.35 4.26 -2.81
N GLN A 74 -10.01 3.64 -1.66
CA GLN A 74 -9.91 4.34 -0.37
C GLN A 74 -8.74 5.32 -0.29
N ALA A 75 -7.69 5.17 -1.10
CA ALA A 75 -6.58 6.11 -1.19
C ALA A 75 -6.88 7.22 -2.20
N VAL A 76 -7.41 6.87 -3.38
CA VAL A 76 -7.66 7.81 -4.50
C VAL A 76 -8.68 8.90 -4.13
N ASN A 77 -9.68 8.58 -3.31
CA ASN A 77 -10.75 9.52 -2.93
C ASN A 77 -10.63 10.04 -1.49
N HIS A 78 -9.45 9.94 -0.86
CA HIS A 78 -9.30 10.36 0.53
C HIS A 78 -8.91 11.85 0.64
N ASN A 79 -9.54 12.56 1.57
CA ASN A 79 -9.20 13.96 1.89
C ASN A 79 -7.95 14.12 2.78
N ALA A 80 -7.17 13.04 2.96
CA ALA A 80 -5.94 13.14 3.74
C ALA A 80 -4.91 14.00 2.98
N PRO A 81 -4.03 14.71 3.69
CA PRO A 81 -2.95 15.48 3.07
C PRO A 81 -1.83 14.58 2.55
N TYR A 82 -1.69 13.37 3.10
CA TYR A 82 -0.62 12.44 2.76
C TYR A 82 -1.11 10.98 2.72
N LEU A 83 -0.41 10.18 1.91
CA LEU A 83 -0.45 8.72 1.95
C LEU A 83 0.89 8.20 2.48
N ILE A 84 0.85 7.20 3.36
CA ILE A 84 2.05 6.55 3.90
C ILE A 84 2.10 5.14 3.31
N ALA A 85 3.01 4.91 2.37
CA ALA A 85 3.26 3.60 1.79
C ALA A 85 4.36 2.87 2.57
N VAL A 86 4.12 1.61 2.92
CA VAL A 86 5.06 0.77 3.67
C VAL A 86 5.48 -0.41 2.79
N ASP A 87 6.74 -0.39 2.35
CA ASP A 87 7.39 -1.53 1.73
C ASP A 87 7.89 -2.48 2.81
N ARG A 88 7.15 -3.56 3.01
CA ARG A 88 7.44 -4.59 4.01
C ARG A 88 8.62 -5.48 3.63
N THR A 89 8.99 -5.54 2.36
CA THR A 89 10.11 -6.36 1.87
C THR A 89 11.41 -5.62 2.10
N ASN A 90 11.43 -4.32 1.79
CA ASN A 90 12.64 -3.50 1.87
C ASN A 90 12.73 -2.68 3.17
N ASN A 91 11.81 -2.86 4.12
CA ASN A 91 11.79 -2.13 5.39
C ASN A 91 11.86 -0.60 5.17
N CYS A 92 11.05 -0.10 4.24
CA CYS A 92 11.04 1.30 3.83
C CYS A 92 9.64 1.89 3.93
N ILE A 93 9.54 3.12 4.45
CA ILE A 93 8.33 3.91 4.43
C ILE A 93 8.55 5.08 3.49
N THR A 94 7.62 5.31 2.57
CA THR A 94 7.58 6.52 1.74
C THR A 94 6.27 7.25 1.99
N VAL A 95 6.37 8.54 2.28
CA VAL A 95 5.23 9.45 2.41
C VAL A 95 5.04 10.18 1.09
N TYR A 96 3.81 10.16 0.58
CA TYR A 96 3.43 10.83 -0.66
C TYR A 96 2.47 11.96 -0.38
N ALA A 97 2.78 13.14 -0.94
CA ALA A 97 1.86 14.26 -1.04
C ALA A 97 1.01 14.14 -2.32
N LYS A 98 -0.05 14.95 -2.39
CA LYS A 98 -0.87 15.06 -3.60
C LYS A 98 -0.15 15.88 -4.68
N ASP A 99 -0.26 15.45 -5.93
CA ASP A 99 0.06 16.25 -7.11
C ASP A 99 -1.05 17.26 -7.43
N ASN A 100 -0.85 18.04 -8.50
CA ASN A 100 -1.82 19.03 -8.98
C ASN A 100 -3.16 18.40 -9.44
N SER A 101 -3.19 17.10 -9.70
CA SER A 101 -4.38 16.33 -10.06
C SER A 101 -5.06 15.68 -8.84
N GLY A 102 -4.55 15.94 -7.63
CA GLY A 102 -5.08 15.41 -6.37
C GLY A 102 -4.65 13.98 -6.05
N LYS A 103 -3.75 13.37 -6.82
CA LYS A 103 -3.28 11.98 -6.64
C LYS A 103 -2.03 11.95 -5.78
N PHE A 104 -1.89 10.98 -4.90
CA PHE A 104 -0.76 10.86 -3.97
C PHE A 104 0.54 10.38 -4.66
N THR A 105 1.07 11.09 -5.64
CA THR A 105 2.20 10.65 -6.50
C THR A 105 3.52 11.37 -6.21
N VAL A 106 3.51 12.45 -5.43
CA VAL A 106 4.70 13.25 -5.15
C VAL A 106 5.40 12.72 -3.92
N PRO A 107 6.59 12.09 -4.02
CA PRO A 107 7.32 11.64 -2.84
C PRO A 107 7.76 12.85 -2.01
N ASP A 108 7.35 12.88 -0.75
CA ASP A 108 7.66 13.98 0.18
C ASP A 108 8.83 13.62 1.11
N ARG A 109 8.86 12.38 1.61
CA ARG A 109 9.98 11.87 2.43
C ARG A 109 9.97 10.35 2.51
N ALA A 110 11.15 9.77 2.78
CA ALA A 110 11.31 8.35 3.02
C ALA A 110 12.09 8.08 4.31
N PHE A 111 11.74 6.99 5.00
CA PHE A 111 12.38 6.58 6.24
C PHE A 111 12.57 5.06 6.28
N VAL A 112 13.67 4.61 6.88
CA VAL A 112 13.86 3.19 7.21
C VAL A 112 12.90 2.80 8.33
N CYS A 113 12.29 1.62 8.22
CA CYS A 113 11.47 1.03 9.26
C CYS A 113 11.91 -0.40 9.58
N SER A 114 11.19 -1.08 10.45
CA SER A 114 11.33 -2.51 10.70
C SER A 114 9.94 -3.05 10.90
N VAL A 115 9.44 -3.82 9.93
CA VAL A 115 8.09 -4.38 10.03
C VAL A 115 8.08 -5.62 10.90
N GLY A 116 6.92 -5.97 11.46
CA GLY A 116 6.74 -7.25 12.14
C GLY A 116 6.86 -8.41 11.15
N THR A 117 7.70 -9.41 11.48
CA THR A 117 7.87 -10.66 10.72
C THR A 117 6.58 -11.49 10.72
N ASP A 118 6.53 -12.54 9.91
CA ASP A 118 5.44 -13.53 9.90
C ASP A 118 4.04 -12.94 9.68
N GLY A 119 3.97 -11.83 8.91
CA GLY A 119 2.71 -11.17 8.59
C GLY A 119 2.09 -10.35 9.73
N LEU A 120 2.82 -10.12 10.83
CA LEU A 120 2.34 -9.31 11.96
C LEU A 120 2.08 -7.85 11.59
N THR A 121 2.74 -7.36 10.52
CA THR A 121 2.33 -6.14 9.82
C THR A 121 1.43 -6.52 8.65
N PRO A 122 0.12 -6.24 8.69
CA PRO A 122 -0.81 -6.70 7.66
C PRO A 122 -0.61 -5.97 6.33
N VAL A 123 -0.93 -6.63 5.20
CA VAL A 123 -1.16 -5.95 3.92
C VAL A 123 -2.53 -5.30 3.95
N GLY A 124 -2.65 -4.10 3.41
CA GLY A 124 -3.93 -3.43 3.18
C GLY A 124 -3.80 -1.92 3.19
N VAL A 125 -4.94 -1.25 3.00
CA VAL A 125 -5.06 0.20 3.16
C VAL A 125 -5.79 0.49 4.46
N PHE A 126 -5.20 1.38 5.26
CA PHE A 126 -5.67 1.69 6.60
C PHE A 126 -5.67 3.21 6.81
N ASN A 127 -6.55 3.66 7.71
CA ASN A 127 -6.54 5.03 8.21
C ASN A 127 -5.70 5.11 9.50
N THR A 128 -5.39 6.33 9.93
CA THR A 128 -4.62 6.59 11.15
C THR A 128 -5.51 7.20 12.25
N PRO A 129 -6.34 6.40 12.96
CA PRO A 129 -7.43 6.93 13.79
C PRO A 129 -6.98 7.61 15.09
N ALA A 130 -5.74 7.42 15.53
CA ALA A 130 -5.26 7.96 16.80
C ALA A 130 -3.76 8.23 16.80
N LYS A 131 -3.35 9.23 17.56
CA LYS A 131 -1.96 9.61 17.79
C LYS A 131 -1.68 9.67 19.30
N TYR A 132 -0.48 9.28 19.71
CA TYR A 132 -0.04 9.25 21.09
C TYR A 132 1.37 9.83 21.20
N ARG A 133 1.60 10.68 22.21
CA ARG A 133 2.97 11.13 22.52
C ARG A 133 3.86 9.96 22.94
N TRP A 134 3.29 9.08 23.77
CA TRP A 134 3.87 7.84 24.28
C TRP A 134 2.84 6.72 24.20
N LYS A 135 3.27 5.53 23.79
CA LYS A 135 2.43 4.32 23.84
C LYS A 135 3.24 3.12 24.30
N GLU A 136 2.70 2.37 25.25
CA GLU A 136 3.26 1.09 25.66
C GLU A 136 3.26 0.10 24.50
N LEU A 137 4.39 -0.60 24.35
CA LEU A 137 4.65 -1.62 23.35
C LEU A 137 4.89 -2.97 24.04
N ARG A 138 4.99 -4.04 23.25
CA ARG A 138 5.29 -5.38 23.76
C ARG A 138 6.65 -5.39 24.49
N GLY A 139 6.68 -5.98 25.69
CA GLY A 139 7.89 -6.11 26.49
C GLY A 139 8.12 -4.99 27.51
N ASN A 140 7.06 -4.30 27.95
CA ASN A 140 7.10 -3.21 28.93
C ASN A 140 8.04 -2.06 28.52
N VAL A 141 8.04 -1.75 27.23
CA VAL A 141 8.79 -0.62 26.62
C VAL A 141 7.82 0.36 25.99
N HIS A 142 8.30 1.53 25.59
CA HIS A 142 7.47 2.63 25.13
C HIS A 142 7.93 3.15 23.77
N GLY A 143 6.99 3.40 22.87
CA GLY A 143 7.21 4.11 21.62
C GLY A 143 6.83 5.58 21.77
N GLN A 144 7.64 6.48 21.21
CA GLN A 144 7.30 7.88 21.03
C GLN A 144 6.56 8.09 19.71
N TYR A 145 5.78 9.19 19.67
CA TYR A 145 5.10 9.68 18.46
C TYR A 145 4.30 8.59 17.76
N SER A 146 3.62 7.76 18.56
CA SER A 146 2.95 6.57 18.04
C SER A 146 1.66 6.94 17.33
N THR A 147 1.43 6.37 16.15
CA THR A 147 0.21 6.55 15.37
C THR A 147 -0.43 5.19 15.14
N ARG A 148 -1.69 5.03 15.53
CA ARG A 148 -2.45 3.78 15.34
C ARG A 148 -2.65 3.53 13.85
N ILE A 149 -2.46 2.28 13.40
CA ILE A 149 -2.81 1.83 12.06
C ILE A 149 -4.09 0.99 12.15
N VAL A 150 -3.98 -0.22 12.70
CA VAL A 150 -5.10 -1.16 12.85
C VAL A 150 -4.87 -2.06 14.06
N GLY A 151 -5.93 -2.33 14.83
CA GLY A 151 -5.84 -3.20 16.02
C GLY A 151 -4.69 -2.80 16.94
N LYS A 152 -3.71 -3.69 17.14
CA LYS A 152 -2.52 -3.44 17.96
C LYS A 152 -1.32 -2.85 17.20
N VAL A 153 -1.41 -2.72 15.87
CA VAL A 153 -0.33 -2.24 15.00
C VAL A 153 -0.25 -0.71 15.00
N LEU A 154 0.97 -0.19 15.13
CA LEU A 154 1.27 1.24 15.27
C LEU A 154 2.48 1.59 14.40
N PHE A 155 2.50 2.78 13.84
CA PHE A 155 3.78 3.46 13.60
C PHE A 155 4.30 3.98 14.94
N HIS A 156 5.59 3.84 15.24
CA HIS A 156 6.20 4.36 16.45
C HIS A 156 7.71 4.54 16.28
N SER A 157 8.34 5.33 17.14
CA SER A 157 9.81 5.37 17.24
C SER A 157 10.39 4.01 17.67
N VAL A 158 11.69 3.80 17.55
CA VAL A 158 12.39 2.73 18.29
C VAL A 158 12.04 2.78 19.80
N PRO A 159 12.05 1.64 20.51
CA PRO A 159 11.56 1.57 21.88
C PRO A 159 12.45 2.29 22.89
N TYR A 160 11.83 2.74 23.98
CA TYR A 160 12.42 3.35 25.15
C TYR A 160 12.08 2.51 26.38
N SER A 161 12.98 2.40 27.35
CA SER A 161 12.69 1.65 28.59
C SER A 161 11.67 2.35 29.47
N LYS A 162 11.54 3.68 29.37
CA LYS A 162 10.56 4.50 30.10
C LYS A 162 9.97 5.56 29.16
N GLN A 163 8.92 6.25 29.61
CA GLN A 163 8.38 7.44 28.94
C GLN A 163 9.30 8.68 29.18
N ASP A 164 10.58 8.53 28.86
CA ASP A 164 11.63 9.51 29.07
C ASP A 164 12.54 9.53 27.83
N ASN A 165 12.76 10.72 27.27
CA ASN A 165 13.55 10.93 26.05
C ASN A 165 15.01 10.44 26.17
N SER A 166 15.57 10.32 27.37
CA SER A 166 16.95 9.85 27.60
C SER A 166 17.08 8.32 27.60
N THR A 167 15.97 7.59 27.52
CA THR A 167 15.94 6.13 27.77
C THR A 167 15.79 5.28 26.50
N LEU A 168 16.21 5.82 25.36
CA LEU A 168 16.17 5.13 24.06
C LEU A 168 16.98 3.83 24.13
N LEU A 169 16.40 2.74 23.63
CA LEU A 169 17.09 1.46 23.53
C LEU A 169 17.97 1.45 22.27
N TYR A 170 19.22 1.89 22.41
CA TYR A 170 20.17 2.02 21.30
C TYR A 170 20.40 0.70 20.53
N ARG A 171 20.30 -0.44 21.22
CA ARG A 171 20.39 -1.77 20.57
C ARG A 171 19.28 -2.02 19.57
N SER A 172 18.08 -1.48 19.81
CA SER A 172 16.97 -1.55 18.86
C SER A 172 17.15 -0.54 17.72
N TYR A 173 17.71 0.64 18.01
CA TYR A 173 18.07 1.62 16.98
C TYR A 173 19.07 1.06 15.97
N ASN A 174 20.11 0.38 16.45
CA ASN A 174 21.12 -0.23 15.59
C ASN A 174 20.60 -1.42 14.75
N LYS A 175 19.35 -1.86 14.97
CA LYS A 175 18.67 -2.92 14.20
C LYS A 175 17.58 -2.38 13.27
N LEU A 176 17.44 -1.06 13.14
CA LEU A 176 16.44 -0.49 12.25
C LEU A 176 16.77 -0.90 10.80
N GLY A 177 15.76 -1.39 10.06
CA GLY A 177 15.94 -1.91 8.71
C GLY A 177 16.34 -3.39 8.61
N SER A 178 16.67 -4.05 9.74
CA SER A 178 17.17 -5.43 9.74
C SER A 178 16.14 -6.47 10.20
N ALA A 179 14.85 -6.17 10.06
CA ALA A 179 13.78 -7.11 10.40
C ALA A 179 13.66 -8.21 9.37
#